data_AF-A0AAU4GS49-F1
#
_entry.id   AF-A0AAU4GS49-F1
#
_cell.length_a   1.000
_cell.length_b   1.000
_cell.length_c   1.000
_cell.angle_alpha   90.00
_cell.angle_beta   90.00
_cell.angle_gamma   90.00
#
_symmetry.space_group_name_H-M   'P 1'
#
loop_
_entity.id
_entity.type
_entity.pdbx_description
1 polymer ?
#
loop_
_entity_poly.entity_id
_entity_poly.type
_entity_poly.pdbx_seq_one_letter_code
_entity_poly.pdbx_strand_id
1 'polypeptide(L)'
;MDVDCVLFSTSGTPGDIAAQAQGHAAVNSYWASLSVPAQHSGTAPSGIVAPNGHWLARCPTDDSPSVAVVNLDDSSEAAADAVAYGRPWRREARAGLYTEHRVTDPRSEDRTAAFWPGRGIRCRVEAPDSQ
;
A
#
# COMPACT_ATOMS: atom_id res chain seq x y z
N MET A 1 -9.48 -7.72 9.84
CA MET A 1 -8.70 -7.19 8.71
C MET A 1 -8.32 -8.40 7.89
N ASP A 2 -9.19 -8.77 6.95
CA ASP A 2 -9.08 -10.03 6.19
C ASP A 2 -8.56 -9.74 4.79
N VAL A 3 -7.44 -9.04 4.73
CA VAL A 3 -6.72 -8.75 3.49
C VAL A 3 -5.32 -9.33 3.61
N ASP A 4 -4.86 -9.94 2.53
CA ASP A 4 -3.51 -10.46 2.49
C ASP A 4 -2.49 -9.38 2.16
N CYS A 5 -2.81 -8.52 1.19
CA CYS A 5 -1.93 -7.46 0.73
C CYS A 5 -2.71 -6.16 0.51
N VAL A 6 -2.05 -5.03 0.79
CA VAL A 6 -2.56 -3.68 0.52
C VAL A 6 -1.65 -2.97 -0.47
N LEU A 7 -2.24 -2.34 -1.50
CA LEU A 7 -1.53 -1.52 -2.46
C LEU A 7 -1.64 -0.04 -2.08
N PHE A 8 -0.49 0.58 -1.82
CA PHE A 8 -0.33 2.01 -1.64
C PHE A 8 0.22 2.61 -2.94
N SER A 9 -0.67 3.09 -3.79
CA SER A 9 -0.29 3.87 -4.99
C SER A 9 -0.36 5.35 -4.66
N THR A 10 0.77 6.04 -4.82
CA THR A 10 0.86 7.46 -4.46
C THR A 10 1.49 8.28 -5.56
N SER A 11 1.13 9.56 -5.59
CA SER A 11 1.70 10.57 -6.48
C SER A 11 1.93 11.85 -5.70
N GLY A 12 2.95 12.61 -6.08
CA GLY A 12 3.35 13.86 -5.40
C GLY A 12 4.63 13.68 -4.60
N THR A 13 4.97 14.70 -3.82
CA THR A 13 6.20 14.73 -3.02
C THR A 13 6.13 13.67 -1.91
N PRO A 14 7.01 12.67 -1.91
CA PRO A 14 7.02 11.68 -0.85
C PRO A 14 7.58 12.32 0.42
N GLY A 15 6.80 12.28 1.49
CA GLY A 15 7.33 12.36 2.84
C GLY A 15 7.88 11.00 3.27
N ASP A 16 7.68 10.64 4.54
CA ASP A 16 8.15 9.35 5.10
C ASP A 16 7.25 8.15 4.72
N ILE A 17 6.72 8.14 3.49
CA ILE A 17 5.77 7.12 3.03
C ILE A 17 6.33 5.70 3.10
N ALA A 18 7.63 5.53 2.85
CA ALA A 18 8.30 4.25 2.99
C ALA A 18 8.20 3.70 4.42
N ALA A 19 8.48 4.53 5.43
CA ALA A 19 8.37 4.15 6.84
C ALA A 19 6.91 3.91 7.25
N GLN A 20 5.97 4.73 6.73
CA GLN A 20 4.54 4.52 6.95
C GLN A 20 4.07 3.17 6.39
N ALA A 21 4.48 2.82 5.16
CA ALA A 21 4.16 1.53 4.55
C ALA A 21 4.69 0.37 5.39
N GLN A 22 5.91 0.48 5.93
CA GLN A 22 6.49 -0.54 6.82
C GLN A 22 5.71 -0.69 8.13
N GLY A 23 5.39 0.44 8.78
CA GLY A 23 4.58 0.43 10.00
C GLY A 23 3.18 -0.14 9.75
N HIS A 24 2.55 0.22 8.63
CA HIS A 24 1.26 -0.31 8.22
C HIS A 24 1.28 -1.83 8.04
N ALA A 25 2.30 -2.35 7.33
CA ALA A 25 2.49 -3.78 7.14
C ALA A 25 2.67 -4.52 8.48
N ALA A 26 3.56 -4.02 9.35
CA ALA A 26 3.83 -4.63 10.66
C ALA A 26 2.60 -4.64 11.58
N VAL A 27 1.98 -3.48 11.78
CA VAL A 27 0.87 -3.29 12.73
C VAL A 27 -0.39 -4.04 12.29
N ASN A 28 -0.57 -4.26 10.99
CA ASN A 28 -1.74 -4.96 10.45
C ASN A 28 -1.39 -6.34 9.88
N SER A 29 -0.16 -6.80 10.10
CA SER A 29 0.45 -8.06 9.63
C SER A 29 -0.14 -8.58 8.31
N TYR A 30 0.02 -7.73 7.30
CA TYR A 30 -0.26 -7.98 5.89
C TYR A 30 0.96 -7.57 5.07
N TRP A 31 1.01 -7.97 3.79
CA TRP A 31 1.98 -7.40 2.86
C TRP A 31 1.55 -6.01 2.40
N ALA A 32 2.50 -5.11 2.19
CA ALA A 32 2.24 -3.79 1.63
C ALA A 32 3.03 -3.60 0.34
N SER A 33 2.36 -3.33 -0.77
CA SER A 33 3.00 -2.89 -2.01
C SER A 33 2.97 -1.37 -2.06
N LEU A 34 4.13 -0.75 -2.14
CA LEU A 34 4.27 0.70 -2.30
C LEU A 34 4.68 1.02 -3.73
N SER A 35 3.89 1.88 -4.39
CA SER A 35 4.17 2.40 -5.72
C SER A 35 4.31 3.92 -5.68
N VAL A 36 5.46 4.40 -6.15
CA VAL A 36 5.89 5.80 -6.16
C VAL A 36 6.49 6.11 -7.54
N PRO A 37 6.28 7.31 -8.09
CA PRO A 37 6.92 7.71 -9.36
C PRO A 37 8.45 7.62 -9.27
N ALA A 38 9.09 7.14 -10.34
CA ALA A 38 10.53 6.86 -10.36
C ALA A 38 11.38 8.09 -10.01
N GLN A 39 10.98 9.30 -10.40
CA GLN A 39 11.65 10.57 -10.03
C GLN A 39 11.76 10.84 -8.52
N HIS A 40 11.08 10.05 -7.69
CA HIS A 40 11.15 10.13 -6.24
C HIS A 40 11.81 8.91 -5.58
N SER A 41 12.45 8.05 -6.39
CA SER A 41 13.03 6.78 -5.95
C SER A 41 14.16 6.97 -4.93
N GLY A 42 14.86 8.11 -4.97
CA GLY A 42 15.88 8.48 -3.99
C GLY A 42 15.37 8.63 -2.57
N THR A 43 14.10 9.00 -2.38
CA THR A 43 13.48 9.18 -1.04
C THR A 43 12.69 7.94 -0.62
N ALA A 44 11.88 7.40 -1.53
CA ALA A 44 11.03 6.24 -1.27
C ALA A 44 10.94 5.40 -2.53
N PRO A 45 11.83 4.40 -2.72
CA PRO A 45 11.72 3.51 -3.84
C PRO A 45 10.45 2.64 -3.71
N SER A 46 9.79 2.38 -4.83
CA SER A 46 8.69 1.40 -4.91
C SER A 46 9.17 0.03 -4.43
N GLY A 47 8.28 -0.77 -3.86
CA GLY A 47 8.67 -2.06 -3.30
C GLY A 47 7.55 -2.80 -2.59
N ILE A 48 7.90 -3.95 -2.00
CA ILE A 48 6.99 -4.79 -1.24
C ILE A 48 7.54 -4.97 0.16
N VAL A 49 6.72 -4.71 1.18
CA VAL A 49 7.00 -4.94 2.60
C VAL A 49 6.26 -6.19 3.07
N ALA A 50 6.94 -7.01 3.87
CA ALA A 50 6.37 -8.18 4.51
C ALA A 50 5.56 -7.84 5.79
N PRO A 51 4.75 -8.78 6.30
CA PRO A 51 3.99 -8.61 7.53
C PRO A 51 4.82 -8.32 8.79
N ASN A 52 6.12 -8.61 8.80
CA ASN A 52 7.03 -8.23 9.88
C ASN A 52 7.57 -6.78 9.77
N GLY A 53 7.19 -6.04 8.72
CA GLY A 53 7.63 -4.66 8.46
C GLY A 53 8.93 -4.53 7.68
N HIS A 54 9.57 -5.63 7.29
CA HIS A 54 10.80 -5.61 6.49
C HIS A 54 10.51 -5.64 4.98
N TRP A 55 11.37 -4.99 4.19
CA TRP A 55 11.28 -5.03 2.73
C TRP A 55 11.62 -6.42 2.19
N LEU A 56 10.76 -6.98 1.33
CA LEU A 56 11.04 -8.19 0.55
C LEU A 56 11.76 -7.87 -0.76
N ALA A 57 11.37 -6.79 -1.42
CA ALA A 57 12.03 -6.28 -2.60
C ALA A 57 11.81 -4.77 -2.73
N ARG A 58 12.76 -4.08 -3.37
CA ARG A 58 12.68 -2.66 -3.68
C ARG A 58 13.23 -2.40 -5.08
N CYS A 59 12.64 -1.41 -5.74
CA CYS A 59 13.19 -0.80 -6.93
C CYS A 59 14.52 -0.07 -6.62
N PRO A 60 15.36 0.16 -7.63
CA PRO A 60 16.52 1.06 -7.51
C PRO A 60 16.13 2.47 -7.08
N THR A 61 17.09 3.21 -6.54
CA THR A 61 16.97 4.60 -6.09
C THR A 61 17.65 5.59 -7.05
N ASP A 62 17.72 5.23 -8.33
CA ASP A 62 18.48 5.93 -9.39
C ASP A 62 17.58 6.64 -10.41
N ASP A 63 16.33 6.86 -10.03
CA ASP A 63 15.25 7.46 -10.82
C ASP A 63 14.87 6.70 -12.10
N SER A 64 15.37 5.48 -12.28
CA SER A 64 15.00 4.63 -13.40
C SER A 64 13.61 3.99 -13.20
N PRO A 65 12.76 3.98 -14.25
CA PRO A 65 11.52 3.20 -14.23
C PRO A 65 11.84 1.72 -14.03
N SER A 66 11.22 1.11 -13.02
CA SER A 66 11.53 -0.25 -12.60
C SER A 66 10.34 -0.90 -11.89
N VAL A 67 10.35 -2.23 -11.81
CA VAL A 67 9.32 -3.03 -11.15
C VAL A 67 9.96 -4.05 -10.22
N ALA A 68 9.50 -4.10 -8.97
CA ALA A 68 9.84 -5.14 -8.02
C ALA A 68 8.74 -6.21 -8.03
N VAL A 69 9.13 -7.48 -8.13
CA VAL A 69 8.22 -8.63 -8.17
C VAL A 69 8.65 -9.63 -7.11
N VAL A 70 7.69 -10.08 -6.30
CA VAL A 70 7.94 -11.11 -5.27
C VAL A 70 6.78 -12.10 -5.25
N ASN A 71 7.07 -13.34 -4.86
CA ASN A 71 6.03 -14.28 -4.47
C ASN A 71 5.73 -14.08 -2.98
N LEU A 72 4.45 -13.92 -2.64
CA LEU A 72 4.01 -13.83 -1.25
C LEU A 72 3.81 -15.24 -0.71
N ASP A 73 4.48 -15.53 0.39
CA ASP A 73 4.47 -16.85 1.04
C ASP A 73 4.21 -16.67 2.53
N ASP A 74 3.07 -17.19 2.98
CA ASP A 74 2.64 -17.10 4.37
C ASP A 74 3.41 -18.02 5.32
N SER A 75 4.14 -19.00 4.77
CA SER A 75 5.02 -19.89 5.51
C SER A 75 6.43 -19.33 5.68
N SER A 76 6.75 -18.22 5.00
CA SER A 76 8.06 -17.56 5.11
C SER A 76 8.28 -16.99 6.51
N GLU A 77 9.53 -16.96 6.97
CA GLU A 77 9.90 -16.34 8.26
C GLU A 77 9.39 -14.90 8.39
N ALA A 78 9.35 -14.17 7.27
CA ALA A 78 8.89 -12.79 7.24
C ALA A 78 7.37 -12.62 7.45
N ALA A 79 6.60 -13.71 7.43
CA ALA A 79 5.14 -13.70 7.47
C ALA A 79 4.51 -14.70 8.46
N ALA A 80 5.17 -15.82 8.76
CA ALA A 80 4.59 -16.96 9.47
C ALA A 80 3.96 -16.57 10.82
N ASP A 81 4.72 -15.91 11.70
CA ASP A 81 4.22 -15.50 13.02
C ASP A 81 3.10 -14.46 12.92
N ALA A 82 3.26 -13.53 11.99
CA ALA A 82 2.30 -12.48 11.71
C ALA A 82 0.94 -13.04 11.24
N VAL A 83 0.97 -14.07 10.38
CA VAL A 83 -0.22 -14.75 9.85
C VAL A 83 -0.81 -15.68 10.90
N ALA A 84 0.01 -16.50 11.56
CA ALA A 84 -0.44 -17.50 12.52
C ALA A 84 -0.99 -16.89 13.82
N TYR A 85 -0.38 -15.82 14.33
CA TYR A 85 -0.71 -15.25 15.64
C TYR A 85 -1.22 -13.81 15.53
N GLY A 86 -0.55 -12.97 14.75
CA GLY A 86 -0.89 -11.56 14.64
C GLY A 86 -2.28 -11.30 14.06
N ARG A 87 -2.65 -12.01 12.97
CA ARG A 87 -3.95 -11.84 12.30
C ARG A 87 -5.13 -12.29 13.17
N PRO A 88 -5.13 -13.50 13.77
CA PRO A 88 -6.21 -13.91 14.67
C PRO A 88 -6.40 -12.93 15.83
N TRP A 89 -5.31 -12.53 16.50
CA TRP A 89 -5.39 -11.57 17.61
C TRP A 89 -6.00 -10.24 17.17
N ARG A 90 -5.59 -9.68 16.03
CA ARG A 90 -6.16 -8.41 15.53
C ARG A 90 -7.61 -8.53 15.10
N ARG A 91 -8.03 -9.69 14.59
CA ARG A 91 -9.44 -9.95 14.28
C ARG A 91 -10.27 -9.91 15.54
N GLU A 92 -9.80 -10.56 16.61
CA GLU A 92 -10.46 -10.59 17.90
C GLU A 92 -10.45 -9.21 18.59
N ALA A 93 -9.29 -8.56 18.68
CA ALA A 93 -9.14 -7.26 19.34
C ALA A 93 -9.96 -6.13 18.68
N ARG A 94 -10.27 -6.26 17.38
CA ARG A 94 -11.09 -5.28 16.64
C ARG A 94 -12.52 -5.75 16.42
N ALA A 95 -12.89 -6.94 16.89
CA ALA A 95 -14.26 -7.43 16.77
C ALA A 95 -15.19 -6.51 17.55
N GLY A 96 -16.24 -6.02 16.90
CA GLY A 96 -17.23 -5.14 17.54
C GLY A 96 -16.78 -3.69 17.72
N LEU A 97 -15.47 -3.39 17.75
CA LEU A 97 -14.92 -2.07 18.11
C LEU A 97 -15.48 -0.90 17.29
N TYR A 98 -15.69 -1.11 15.99
CA TYR A 98 -16.17 -0.06 15.09
C TYR A 98 -17.68 -0.14 14.80
N THR A 99 -18.42 -1.02 15.48
CA THR A 99 -19.84 -1.28 15.17
C THR A 99 -20.70 -0.03 15.37
N GLU A 100 -20.51 0.68 16.48
CA GLU A 100 -21.26 1.90 16.80
C GLU A 100 -20.91 3.09 15.90
N HIS A 101 -19.72 3.07 15.29
CA HIS A 101 -19.20 4.12 14.41
C HIS A 101 -19.48 3.84 12.93
N ARG A 102 -20.13 2.72 12.60
CA ARG A 102 -20.40 2.34 11.22
C ARG A 102 -21.56 3.17 10.66
N VAL A 103 -21.26 4.08 9.75
CA VAL A 103 -22.25 4.89 9.04
C VAL A 103 -22.77 4.12 7.82
N THR A 104 -24.09 3.96 7.72
CA THR A 104 -24.76 3.46 6.52
C THR A 104 -25.17 4.66 5.66
N ASP A 105 -24.37 4.99 4.64
CA ASP A 105 -24.68 6.04 3.66
C ASP A 105 -25.05 5.38 2.32
N PRO A 106 -26.23 5.68 1.73
CA PRO A 106 -26.63 5.15 0.42
C PRO A 106 -25.63 5.38 -0.71
N ARG A 107 -24.81 6.43 -0.64
CA ARG A 107 -23.73 6.70 -1.61
C ARG A 107 -22.64 5.63 -1.58
N SER A 108 -22.46 4.93 -0.45
CA SER A 108 -21.47 3.85 -0.31
C SER A 108 -21.94 2.53 -0.93
N GLU A 109 -23.25 2.38 -1.16
CA GLU A 109 -23.85 1.21 -1.83
C GLU A 109 -23.76 1.34 -3.36
N ASP A 110 -23.70 2.57 -3.88
CA ASP A 110 -23.53 2.85 -5.30
C ASP A 110 -22.07 2.63 -5.73
N ARG A 111 -21.77 1.42 -6.23
CA ARG A 111 -20.47 1.08 -6.84
C ARG A 111 -20.40 1.42 -8.33
N THR A 112 -21.47 1.99 -8.88
CA THR A 112 -21.52 2.52 -10.24
C THR A 112 -20.94 3.93 -10.23
N ALA A 113 -19.63 4.04 -9.95
CA ALA A 113 -18.86 5.20 -10.38
C ALA A 113 -18.84 5.18 -11.91
N ALA A 114 -19.88 5.71 -12.53
CA ALA A 114 -19.91 5.95 -13.96
C ALA A 114 -18.73 6.86 -14.26
N PHE A 115 -17.81 6.34 -15.07
CA PHE A 115 -16.74 7.11 -15.69
C PHE A 115 -17.39 8.33 -16.36
N TRP A 116 -17.26 9.51 -15.75
CA TRP A 116 -17.89 10.72 -16.26
C TRP A 116 -17.26 11.07 -17.62
N PRO A 117 -17.99 10.98 -18.75
CA PRO A 117 -17.44 11.29 -20.05
C PRO A 117 -17.44 12.81 -20.19
N GLY A 118 -16.38 13.48 -19.72
CA GLY A 118 -16.28 14.93 -19.93
C GLY A 118 -15.19 15.70 -19.21
N ARG A 119 -14.56 15.16 -18.15
CA ARG A 119 -13.39 15.78 -17.51
C ARG A 119 -12.48 14.69 -16.98
N GLY A 120 -11.68 14.12 -17.87
CA GLY A 120 -10.54 13.30 -17.45
C GLY A 120 -9.62 14.15 -16.59
N ILE A 121 -9.33 13.69 -15.37
CA ILE A 121 -8.19 14.18 -14.60
C ILE A 121 -6.95 13.81 -15.42
N ARG A 122 -6.49 14.71 -16.30
CA ARG A 122 -5.14 14.61 -16.86
C ARG A 122 -4.18 15.01 -15.74
N CYS A 123 -3.63 14.04 -15.03
CA CYS A 123 -2.34 14.23 -14.39
C CYS A 123 -1.31 14.43 -15.50
N ARG A 124 -1.08 15.69 -15.90
CA ARG A 124 0.01 16.04 -16.80
C ARG A 124 1.29 16.01 -15.97
N VAL A 125 2.07 14.95 -16.13
CA VAL A 125 3.47 14.94 -15.71
C VAL A 125 4.22 15.71 -16.79
N GLU A 126 4.46 17.00 -16.56
CA GLU A 126 5.40 17.78 -17.39
C GLU A 126 6.81 17.34 -16.99
N ALA A 127 7.54 16.74 -17.93
CA ALA A 127 8.97 16.51 -17.78
C ALA A 127 9.69 17.87 -17.77
N PRO A 128 10.72 18.07 -16.94
CA PRO A 128 11.52 19.29 -17.00
C PRO A 128 12.25 19.36 -18.34
N ASP A 129 12.12 20.49 -19.04
CA ASP A 129 12.91 20.80 -20.23
C ASP A 129 14.40 20.76 -19.88
N SER A 130 15.14 19.93 -20.59
CA SER A 130 16.59 19.89 -20.56
C SER A 130 17.17 21.16 -21.18
N GLN A 131 17.83 21.98 -20.38
CA GLN A 131 18.88 22.90 -20.83
C GLN A 131 20.23 22.43 -20.30
#